data_AF-A0A3D2L1C9-F1
#
_entry.id   AF-A0A3D2L1C9-F1
#
_cell.length_a   1.000
_cell.length_b   1.000
_cell.length_c   1.000
_cell.angle_alpha   90.00
_cell.angle_beta   90.00
_cell.angle_gamma   90.00
#
_symmetry.space_group_name_H-M   'P 1'
#
loop_
_entity.id
_entity.type
_entity.pdbx_description
1 polymer ?
#
loop_
_entity_poly.entity_id
_entity_poly.type
_entity_poly.pdbx_seq_one_letter_code
_entity_poly.pdbx_strand_id
1 'polypeptide(L)'
;MFQRIWSLIVKELLASARDPQTRWVVLFSPPFLLVIYAFAITQEISSVTLGVYTQDRGVEARELISRFEGSPTFEEILYLRRDADIAAAIDSRSVDLVLRIGPDFSRQLERGEPANVQLILDGRASNAAQILAGYSGRIVQDFNEDQATALGVPTLTKVVTRVWYNPNLDPLWSAVPALFAVLTAIVGFMVSALSIARERELGTFEQLLVSPLRPTEILIGKAVPALMIALASATAMLILGWLVLDVPLRGSLLLLYASMIIYLAAIIGIGLFISSLAA
;
A
#
# COMPACT_ATOMS: atom_id res chain seq x y z
N MET A 1 9.12 41.64 -12.85
CA MET A 1 9.29 40.38 -12.08
C MET A 1 8.32 39.31 -12.56
N PHE A 2 6.99 39.50 -12.45
CA PHE A 2 6.00 38.48 -12.81
C PHE A 2 6.12 37.94 -14.24
N GLN A 3 6.31 38.82 -15.24
CA GLN A 3 6.53 38.39 -16.64
C GLN A 3 7.80 37.55 -16.83
N ARG A 4 8.86 37.79 -16.05
CA ARG A 4 10.12 37.01 -16.14
C ARG A 4 9.94 35.60 -15.58
N ILE A 5 9.28 35.50 -14.42
CA ILE A 5 8.94 34.21 -13.79
C ILE A 5 8.01 33.42 -14.72
N TRP A 6 6.98 34.06 -15.27
CA TRP A 6 6.05 33.40 -16.19
C TRP A 6 6.75 32.86 -17.45
N SER A 7 7.64 33.66 -18.06
CA SER A 7 8.43 33.20 -19.20
C SER A 7 9.34 32.01 -18.85
N LEU A 8 9.92 31.98 -17.65
CA LEU A 8 10.70 30.84 -17.18
C LEU A 8 9.80 29.60 -17.02
N ILE A 9 8.63 29.74 -16.39
CA ILE A 9 7.67 28.65 -16.21
C ILE A 9 7.26 28.05 -17.56
N VAL A 10 6.90 28.90 -18.52
CA VAL A 10 6.50 28.45 -19.87
C VAL A 10 7.65 27.75 -20.58
N LYS A 11 8.87 28.28 -20.47
CA LYS A 11 10.07 27.66 -21.04
C LYS A 11 10.28 26.25 -20.47
N GLU A 12 10.26 26.10 -19.14
CA GLU A 12 10.46 24.82 -18.46
C GLU A 12 9.38 23.80 -18.81
N LEU A 13 8.11 24.22 -18.81
CA LEU A 13 7.00 23.35 -19.23
C LEU A 13 7.16 22.90 -20.68
N LEU A 14 7.54 23.80 -21.60
CA LEU A 14 7.78 23.45 -23.00
C LEU A 14 9.00 22.54 -23.17
N ALA A 15 10.08 22.76 -22.42
CA ALA A 15 11.28 21.92 -22.45
C ALA A 15 10.95 20.50 -21.99
N SER A 16 10.26 20.39 -20.86
CA SER A 16 9.82 19.11 -20.29
C SER A 16 8.80 18.41 -21.20
N ALA A 17 7.87 19.17 -21.79
CA ALA A 17 6.91 18.64 -22.74
C ALA A 17 7.59 18.16 -24.03
N ARG A 18 8.61 18.86 -24.55
CA ARG A 18 9.28 18.48 -25.81
C ARG A 18 10.25 17.32 -25.64
N ASP A 19 10.81 17.13 -24.46
CA ASP A 19 11.69 15.99 -24.19
C ASP A 19 10.88 14.69 -24.08
N PRO A 20 11.00 13.76 -25.05
CA PRO A 20 10.24 12.52 -25.05
C PRO A 20 10.59 11.67 -23.81
N GLN A 21 11.84 11.67 -23.35
CA GLN A 21 12.25 10.84 -22.22
C GLN A 21 11.61 11.33 -20.92
N THR A 22 11.65 12.65 -20.66
CA THR A 22 11.01 13.24 -19.48
C THR A 22 9.50 13.04 -19.53
N ARG A 23 8.88 13.23 -20.70
CA ARG A 23 7.43 13.02 -20.87
C ARG A 23 7.01 11.59 -20.52
N TRP A 24 7.71 10.59 -21.06
CA TRP A 24 7.40 9.18 -20.78
C TRP A 24 7.68 8.80 -19.32
N VAL A 25 8.85 9.15 -18.80
CA VAL A 25 9.28 8.74 -17.45
C VAL A 25 8.42 9.40 -16.36
N VAL A 26 8.02 10.65 -16.53
CA VAL A 26 7.34 11.41 -15.48
C VAL A 26 5.81 11.30 -15.58
N LEU A 27 5.25 11.29 -16.79
CA LEU A 27 3.81 11.31 -16.99
C LEU A 27 3.21 9.91 -17.15
N PHE A 28 3.93 8.97 -17.78
CA PHE A 28 3.39 7.63 -18.08
C PHE A 28 3.85 6.57 -17.07
N SER A 29 5.11 6.59 -16.65
CA SER A 29 5.66 5.57 -15.74
C SER A 29 4.89 5.46 -14.42
N PRO A 30 4.58 6.55 -13.68
CA PRO A 30 3.93 6.42 -12.37
C PRO A 30 2.49 5.88 -12.45
N PRO A 31 1.61 6.38 -13.34
CA PRO A 31 0.30 5.75 -13.54
C PRO A 31 0.38 4.28 -13.98
N PHE A 32 1.35 3.92 -14.82
CA PHE A 32 1.57 2.54 -15.22
C PHE A 32 2.05 1.65 -14.05
N LEU A 33 2.98 2.14 -13.24
CA LEU A 33 3.43 1.46 -12.03
C LEU A 33 2.31 1.30 -11.00
N LEU A 34 1.44 2.31 -10.83
CA LEU A 34 0.28 2.20 -9.95
C LEU A 34 -0.59 1.01 -10.33
N VAL A 35 -0.89 0.87 -11.62
CA VAL A 35 -1.70 -0.24 -12.14
C VAL A 35 -1.00 -1.58 -11.91
N ILE A 36 0.30 -1.69 -12.26
CA ILE A 36 1.07 -2.92 -12.03
C ILE A 36 1.07 -3.33 -10.56
N TYR A 37 1.41 -2.40 -9.66
CA TYR A 37 1.46 -2.71 -8.23
C TYR A 37 0.10 -3.03 -7.65
N ALA A 38 -0.97 -2.35 -8.10
CA ALA A 38 -2.33 -2.66 -7.69
C ALA A 38 -2.69 -4.11 -8.05
N PHE A 39 -2.47 -4.52 -9.31
CA PHE A 39 -2.73 -5.89 -9.74
C PHE A 39 -1.84 -6.93 -9.02
N ALA A 40 -0.58 -6.59 -8.74
CA ALA A 40 0.32 -7.49 -8.00
C ALA A 40 -0.18 -7.77 -6.58
N ILE A 41 -0.67 -6.74 -5.88
CA ILE A 41 -1.21 -6.88 -4.52
C ILE A 41 -2.50 -7.71 -4.52
N THR A 42 -3.36 -7.55 -5.54
CA THR A 42 -4.57 -8.39 -5.68
C THR A 42 -4.20 -9.87 -5.82
N GLN A 43 -3.20 -10.20 -6.65
CA GLN A 43 -2.77 -11.59 -6.84
C GLN A 43 -2.16 -12.19 -5.58
N GLU A 44 -1.42 -11.41 -4.78
CA GLU A 44 -0.81 -11.90 -3.54
C GLU A 44 -1.86 -12.28 -2.48
N ILE A 45 -3.07 -11.71 -2.52
CA ILE A 45 -4.08 -11.86 -1.44
C ILE A 45 -5.33 -12.63 -1.89
N SER A 46 -5.62 -12.75 -3.20
CA SER A 46 -6.87 -13.38 -3.67
C SER A 46 -6.82 -14.91 -3.71
N SER A 47 -5.63 -15.53 -3.74
CA SER A 47 -5.46 -16.97 -3.84
C SER A 47 -4.71 -17.52 -2.62
N VAL A 48 -5.28 -17.34 -1.43
CA VAL A 48 -4.65 -17.80 -0.19
C VAL A 48 -5.07 -19.25 0.09
N THR A 49 -4.09 -20.15 0.15
CA THR A 49 -4.34 -21.56 0.50
C THR A 49 -4.07 -21.79 1.98
N LEU A 50 -5.10 -22.24 2.70
CA LEU A 50 -5.03 -22.58 4.12
C LEU A 50 -4.65 -24.05 4.31
N GLY A 51 -3.50 -24.31 4.92
CA GLY A 51 -3.16 -25.62 5.47
C GLY A 51 -3.85 -25.84 6.82
N VAL A 52 -4.56 -26.96 6.99
CA VAL A 52 -5.14 -27.34 8.29
C VAL A 52 -4.47 -28.60 8.80
N TYR A 53 -3.79 -28.49 9.93
CA TYR A 53 -3.28 -29.63 10.68
C TYR A 53 -4.02 -29.74 12.01
N THR A 54 -4.98 -30.66 12.10
CA THR A 54 -5.70 -30.94 13.33
C THR A 54 -5.42 -32.35 13.84
N GLN A 55 -5.08 -32.44 15.12
CA GLN A 55 -4.98 -33.71 15.85
C GLN A 55 -6.26 -34.01 16.64
N ASP A 56 -7.15 -33.02 16.76
CA ASP A 56 -8.42 -33.11 17.46
C ASP A 56 -9.58 -33.32 16.48
N ARG A 57 -10.54 -34.15 16.90
CA ARG A 57 -11.77 -34.47 16.14
C ARG A 57 -13.04 -34.00 16.85
N GLY A 58 -12.89 -33.25 17.94
CA GLY A 58 -13.99 -32.66 18.70
C GLY A 58 -14.80 -31.62 17.91
N VAL A 59 -15.95 -31.26 18.48
CA VAL A 59 -16.89 -30.31 17.86
C VAL A 59 -16.27 -28.92 17.76
N GLU A 60 -15.57 -28.47 18.82
CA GLU A 60 -14.96 -27.15 18.88
C GLU A 60 -13.85 -26.95 17.84
N ALA A 61 -12.98 -27.96 17.66
CA ALA A 61 -11.95 -27.93 16.62
C ALA A 61 -12.58 -27.83 15.22
N ARG A 62 -13.68 -28.56 14.96
CA ARG A 62 -14.37 -28.54 13.66
C ARG A 62 -15.10 -27.23 13.42
N GLU A 63 -15.72 -26.66 14.45
CA GLU A 63 -16.36 -25.34 14.40
C GLU A 63 -15.34 -24.26 14.06
N LEU A 64 -14.19 -24.22 14.73
CA LEU A 64 -13.13 -23.26 14.41
C LEU A 64 -12.68 -23.40 12.95
N ILE A 65 -12.39 -24.63 12.49
CA ILE A 65 -12.02 -24.88 11.09
C ILE A 65 -13.10 -24.36 10.16
N SER A 66 -14.38 -24.65 10.41
CA SER A 66 -15.50 -24.23 9.57
C SER A 66 -15.60 -22.71 9.38
N ARG A 67 -15.19 -21.92 10.39
CA ARG A 67 -15.14 -20.45 10.28
C ARG A 67 -14.02 -19.97 9.38
N PHE A 68 -12.89 -20.66 9.38
CA PHE A 68 -11.85 -20.41 8.39
C PHE A 68 -12.31 -20.81 6.99
N GLU A 69 -13.03 -21.94 6.83
CA GLU A 69 -13.55 -22.36 5.52
C GLU A 69 -14.64 -21.43 4.98
N GLY A 70 -15.44 -20.83 5.86
CA GLY A 70 -16.50 -19.89 5.49
C GLY A 70 -16.01 -18.47 5.20
N SER A 71 -14.72 -18.17 5.42
CA SER A 71 -14.16 -16.86 5.17
C SER A 71 -13.80 -16.68 3.68
N PRO A 72 -14.20 -15.57 3.03
CA PRO A 72 -13.89 -15.31 1.62
C PRO A 72 -12.38 -15.11 1.36
N THR A 73 -11.56 -15.03 2.40
CA THR A 73 -10.10 -14.89 2.27
C THR A 73 -9.41 -16.19 1.86
N PHE A 74 -9.96 -17.36 2.20
CA PHE A 74 -9.32 -18.65 1.95
C PHE A 74 -10.07 -19.38 0.84
N GLU A 75 -9.44 -19.52 -0.33
CA GLU A 75 -10.07 -20.12 -1.51
C GLU A 75 -9.89 -21.65 -1.52
N GLU A 76 -8.72 -22.13 -1.07
CA GLU A 76 -8.39 -23.55 -1.03
C GLU A 76 -7.93 -23.97 0.37
N ILE A 77 -8.30 -25.19 0.75
CA ILE A 77 -7.97 -25.78 2.06
C ILE A 77 -7.28 -27.11 1.85
N LEU A 78 -6.08 -27.21 2.42
CA LEU A 78 -5.25 -28.41 2.33
C LEU A 78 -5.10 -29.05 3.71
N TYR A 79 -5.70 -30.24 3.87
CA TYR A 79 -5.60 -30.99 5.12
C TYR A 79 -4.26 -31.73 5.24
N LEU A 80 -3.41 -31.27 6.16
CA LEU A 80 -2.13 -31.89 6.46
C LEU A 80 -2.31 -33.06 7.42
N ARG A 81 -1.57 -34.16 7.19
CA ARG A 81 -1.69 -35.39 7.99
C ARG A 81 -0.64 -35.52 9.07
N ARG A 82 0.55 -34.94 8.88
CA ARG A 82 1.66 -35.03 9.83
C ARG A 82 2.23 -33.64 10.08
N ASP A 83 2.70 -33.43 11.30
CA ASP A 83 3.36 -32.19 11.73
C ASP A 83 4.58 -31.85 10.85
N ALA A 84 5.35 -32.86 10.43
CA ALA A 84 6.49 -32.69 9.53
C ALA A 84 6.11 -32.21 8.12
N ASP A 85 4.86 -32.40 7.70
CA ASP A 85 4.39 -31.96 6.38
C ASP A 85 4.15 -30.43 6.35
N ILE A 86 4.05 -29.78 7.52
CA ILE A 86 3.83 -28.32 7.63
C ILE A 86 4.98 -27.55 6.98
N ALA A 87 6.23 -27.85 7.36
CA ALA A 87 7.39 -27.16 6.83
C ALA A 87 7.51 -27.36 5.31
N ALA A 88 7.34 -28.60 4.85
CA ALA A 88 7.37 -28.93 3.42
C ALA A 88 6.27 -28.21 2.63
N ALA A 89 5.06 -28.11 3.19
CA ALA A 89 3.94 -27.44 2.54
C ALA A 89 4.18 -25.93 2.37
N ILE A 90 4.72 -25.27 3.41
CA ILE A 90 5.09 -23.86 3.37
C ILE A 90 6.26 -23.63 2.41
N ASP A 91 7.34 -24.42 2.53
CA ASP A 91 8.53 -24.27 1.70
C ASP A 91 8.22 -24.41 0.21
N SER A 92 7.35 -25.38 -0.13
CA SER A 92 6.88 -25.63 -1.49
C SER A 92 5.86 -24.63 -2.04
N ARG A 93 5.43 -23.63 -1.26
CA ARG A 93 4.36 -22.65 -1.61
C ARG A 93 3.02 -23.31 -1.92
N SER A 94 2.75 -24.46 -1.31
CA SER A 94 1.44 -25.12 -1.44
C SER A 94 0.40 -24.57 -0.46
N VAL A 95 0.85 -23.90 0.61
CA VAL A 95 0.01 -23.23 1.61
C VAL A 95 0.68 -21.93 2.05
N ASP A 96 -0.12 -20.88 2.26
CA ASP A 96 0.36 -19.55 2.70
C ASP A 96 0.26 -19.38 4.21
N LEU A 97 -0.70 -20.08 4.81
CA LEU A 97 -0.99 -20.12 6.24
C LEU A 97 -1.27 -21.56 6.66
N VAL A 98 -0.74 -21.98 7.79
CA VAL A 98 -1.09 -23.25 8.43
C VAL A 98 -1.71 -23.02 9.79
N LEU A 99 -2.93 -23.52 9.96
CA LEU A 99 -3.64 -23.61 11.22
C LEU A 99 -3.32 -24.96 11.88
N ARG A 100 -2.67 -24.92 13.05
CA ARG A 100 -2.33 -26.08 13.86
C ARG A 100 -3.17 -26.12 15.13
N ILE A 101 -3.94 -27.19 15.27
CA ILE A 101 -4.81 -27.47 16.42
C ILE A 101 -4.29 -28.73 17.14
N GLY A 102 -3.93 -28.56 18.40
CA GLY A 102 -3.44 -29.65 19.26
C GLY A 102 -4.54 -30.66 19.64
N PRO A 103 -4.18 -31.86 20.11
CA PRO A 103 -5.12 -32.96 20.35
C PRO A 103 -6.10 -32.72 21.51
N ASP A 104 -5.74 -31.86 22.46
CA ASP A 104 -6.55 -31.57 23.64
C ASP A 104 -7.38 -30.28 23.53
N PHE A 105 -7.44 -29.67 22.34
CA PHE A 105 -8.06 -28.37 22.12
C PHE A 105 -9.54 -28.32 22.59
N SER A 106 -10.40 -29.21 22.05
CA SER A 106 -11.82 -29.25 22.43
C SER A 106 -11.99 -29.63 23.91
N ARG A 107 -11.14 -30.53 24.42
CA ARG A 107 -11.18 -30.96 25.83
C ARG A 107 -10.82 -29.82 26.80
N GLN A 108 -9.85 -28.98 26.44
CA GLN A 108 -9.45 -27.82 27.23
C GLN A 108 -10.56 -26.76 27.25
N LEU A 109 -11.17 -26.50 26.09
CA LEU A 109 -12.32 -25.58 25.98
C LEU A 109 -13.52 -26.04 26.80
N GLU A 110 -13.88 -27.32 26.75
CA GLU A 110 -14.97 -27.89 27.57
C GLU A 110 -14.71 -27.76 29.07
N ARG A 111 -13.44 -27.72 29.49
CA ARG A 111 -13.02 -27.53 30.89
C ARG A 111 -12.91 -26.07 31.31
N GLY A 112 -13.11 -25.12 30.39
CA GLY A 112 -12.86 -23.69 30.63
C GLY A 112 -11.37 -23.36 30.80
N GLU A 113 -10.48 -24.25 30.35
CA GLU A 113 -9.03 -24.03 30.35
C GLU A 113 -8.61 -23.29 29.07
N PRO A 114 -7.56 -22.45 29.13
CA PRO A 114 -7.05 -21.75 27.95
C PRO A 114 -6.47 -22.75 26.94
N ALA A 115 -7.10 -22.84 25.76
CA ALA A 115 -6.65 -23.68 24.66
C ALA A 115 -5.76 -22.90 23.69
N ASN A 116 -4.64 -23.50 23.30
CA ASN A 116 -3.68 -22.87 22.39
C ASN A 116 -3.91 -23.32 20.95
N VAL A 117 -3.96 -22.36 20.03
CA VAL A 117 -3.94 -22.58 18.58
C VAL A 117 -2.69 -21.92 18.02
N GLN A 118 -2.03 -22.58 17.07
CA GLN A 118 -0.85 -22.05 16.44
C GLN A 118 -1.14 -21.71 14.98
N LEU A 119 -0.76 -20.51 14.58
CA LEU A 119 -0.77 -20.04 13.19
C LEU A 119 0.67 -19.96 12.71
N ILE A 120 0.98 -20.65 11.61
CA ILE A 120 2.31 -20.67 11.00
C ILE A 120 2.18 -20.05 9.62
N LEU A 121 2.89 -18.95 9.36
CA LEU A 121 2.75 -18.15 8.15
C LEU A 121 4.04 -18.16 7.34
N ASP A 122 3.92 -18.04 6.01
CA ASP A 122 5.09 -17.86 5.15
C ASP A 122 5.71 -16.46 5.28
N GLY A 123 6.89 -16.39 5.90
CA GLY A 123 7.62 -15.13 6.08
C GLY A 123 8.22 -14.52 4.81
N ARG A 124 8.26 -15.25 3.68
CA ARG A 124 8.79 -14.71 2.40
C ARG A 124 7.93 -13.56 1.88
N ALA A 125 6.63 -13.62 2.12
CA ALA A 125 5.65 -12.59 1.81
C ALA A 125 5.24 -11.87 3.12
N SER A 126 6.15 -11.11 3.72
CA SER A 126 5.96 -10.55 5.07
C SER A 126 4.69 -9.68 5.20
N ASN A 127 4.34 -8.93 4.15
CA ASN A 127 3.13 -8.11 4.14
C ASN A 127 1.86 -8.97 4.13
N ALA A 128 1.78 -9.97 3.23
CA ALA A 128 0.68 -10.93 3.19
C ALA A 128 0.54 -11.70 4.51
N ALA A 129 1.65 -12.16 5.09
CA ALA A 129 1.65 -12.84 6.39
C ALA A 129 1.08 -11.96 7.51
N GLN A 130 1.42 -10.67 7.57
CA GLN A 130 0.84 -9.77 8.57
C GLN A 130 -0.67 -9.57 8.39
N ILE A 131 -1.13 -9.46 7.14
CA ILE A 131 -2.55 -9.34 6.80
C ILE A 131 -3.31 -10.62 7.20
N LEU A 132 -2.78 -11.79 6.83
CA LEU A 132 -3.35 -13.10 7.16
C LEU A 132 -3.38 -13.37 8.67
N ALA A 133 -2.35 -12.97 9.40
CA ALA A 133 -2.33 -13.03 10.86
C ALA A 133 -3.43 -12.18 11.48
N GLY A 134 -3.66 -10.97 10.95
CA GLY A 134 -4.76 -10.09 11.37
C GLY A 134 -6.14 -10.69 11.12
N TYR A 135 -6.38 -11.28 9.93
CA TYR A 135 -7.63 -11.95 9.61
C TYR A 135 -7.87 -13.18 10.48
N SER A 136 -6.86 -14.03 10.60
CA SER A 136 -6.92 -15.24 11.44
C SER A 136 -7.15 -14.89 12.91
N GLY A 137 -6.50 -13.84 13.40
CA GLY A 137 -6.70 -13.32 14.75
C GLY A 137 -8.14 -12.87 14.98
N ARG A 138 -8.79 -12.23 14.00
CA ARG A 138 -10.21 -11.87 14.09
C ARG A 138 -11.12 -13.08 14.13
N ILE A 139 -10.89 -14.09 13.28
CA ILE A 139 -11.68 -15.33 13.27
C ILE A 139 -11.58 -16.05 14.63
N VAL A 140 -10.37 -16.16 15.17
CA VAL A 140 -10.14 -16.77 16.50
C VAL A 140 -10.79 -15.94 17.61
N GLN A 141 -10.74 -14.61 17.52
CA GLN A 141 -11.41 -13.73 18.47
C GLN A 141 -12.94 -13.92 18.44
N ASP A 142 -13.55 -13.94 17.25
CA ASP A 142 -14.99 -14.16 17.09
C ASP A 142 -15.40 -15.54 17.63
N PHE A 143 -14.57 -16.58 17.42
CA PHE A 143 -14.78 -17.91 18.01
C PHE A 143 -14.71 -17.87 19.55
N ASN A 144 -13.70 -17.22 20.13
CA ASN A 144 -13.56 -17.10 21.58
C ASN A 144 -14.76 -16.36 22.22
N GLU A 145 -15.30 -15.35 21.55
CA GLU A 145 -16.48 -14.61 22.03
C GLU A 145 -17.74 -15.48 22.09
N ASP A 146 -17.98 -16.30 21.06
CA ASP A 146 -19.12 -17.20 21.02
C ASP A 146 -19.00 -18.31 22.08
N GLN A 147 -17.80 -18.85 22.28
CA GLN A 147 -17.52 -19.83 23.34
C GLN A 147 -17.71 -19.24 24.73
N ALA A 148 -17.22 -18.03 24.98
CA ALA A 148 -17.42 -17.35 26.26
C ALA A 148 -18.91 -17.09 26.55
N THR A 149 -19.68 -16.74 25.52
CA THR A 149 -21.14 -16.58 25.62
C THR A 149 -21.84 -17.90 25.94
N ALA A 150 -21.45 -19.01 25.29
CA ALA A 150 -21.99 -20.34 25.54
C ALA A 150 -21.69 -20.85 26.96
N LEU A 151 -20.52 -20.51 27.51
CA LEU A 151 -20.09 -20.86 28.87
C LEU A 151 -20.64 -19.89 29.94
N GLY A 152 -21.38 -18.86 29.56
CA GLY A 152 -21.94 -17.87 30.49
C GLY A 152 -20.89 -16.99 31.18
N VAL A 153 -19.67 -16.94 30.64
CA VAL A 153 -18.59 -16.10 31.16
C VAL A 153 -18.79 -14.68 30.62
N PRO A 154 -18.87 -13.64 31.47
CA PRO A 154 -18.99 -12.28 30.99
C PRO A 154 -17.73 -11.94 30.17
N THR A 155 -17.91 -11.76 28.87
CA THR A 155 -16.86 -11.29 27.98
C THR A 155 -16.41 -9.90 28.42
N LEU A 156 -15.11 -9.74 28.68
CA LEU A 156 -14.51 -8.43 28.94
C LEU A 156 -14.85 -7.52 27.75
N THR A 157 -15.36 -6.32 28.05
CA THR A 157 -15.81 -5.25 27.13
C THR A 157 -15.39 -5.43 25.66
N LYS A 158 -16.38 -5.64 24.78
CA LYS A 158 -16.18 -5.87 23.35
C LYS A 158 -15.66 -4.62 22.61
N VAL A 159 -14.44 -4.69 22.07
CA VAL A 159 -13.94 -3.71 21.11
C VAL A 159 -14.42 -4.11 19.72
N VAL A 160 -15.57 -3.57 19.30
CA VAL A 160 -16.08 -3.75 17.94
C VAL A 160 -15.32 -2.83 16.99
N THR A 161 -14.33 -3.36 16.29
CA THR A 161 -13.58 -2.59 15.30
C THR A 161 -14.42 -2.42 14.03
N ARG A 162 -14.89 -1.20 13.77
CA ARG A 162 -15.57 -0.84 12.52
C ARG A 162 -14.63 0.01 11.67
N VAL A 163 -14.26 -0.50 10.50
CA VAL A 163 -13.43 0.23 9.54
C VAL A 163 -14.33 1.08 8.63
N TRP A 164 -14.29 2.40 8.80
CA TRP A 164 -15.21 3.32 8.12
C TRP A 164 -14.94 3.45 6.61
N TYR A 165 -13.67 3.46 6.22
CA TYR A 165 -13.26 3.71 4.83
C TYR A 165 -13.05 2.45 4.01
N ASN A 166 -12.89 1.29 4.66
CA ASN A 166 -12.76 -0.01 4.02
C ASN A 166 -13.49 -1.10 4.82
N PRO A 167 -14.84 -1.11 4.82
CA PRO A 167 -15.62 -2.06 5.61
C PRO A 167 -15.40 -3.53 5.22
N ASN A 168 -15.15 -3.75 3.92
CA ASN A 168 -14.92 -5.08 3.35
C ASN A 168 -13.44 -5.51 3.42
N LEU A 169 -12.57 -4.65 3.94
CA LEU A 169 -11.12 -4.86 4.03
C LEU A 169 -10.48 -5.25 2.68
N ASP A 170 -10.98 -4.62 1.60
CA ASP A 170 -10.44 -4.79 0.26
C ASP A 170 -8.97 -4.29 0.24
N PRO A 171 -8.00 -5.14 -0.11
CA PRO A 171 -6.59 -4.75 -0.15
C PRO A 171 -6.33 -3.56 -1.07
N LEU A 172 -7.05 -3.45 -2.19
CA LEU A 172 -6.86 -2.37 -3.16
C LEU A 172 -7.23 -1.01 -2.56
N TRP A 173 -8.31 -0.95 -1.77
CA TRP A 173 -8.80 0.29 -1.17
C TRP A 173 -7.81 0.88 -0.16
N SER A 174 -6.92 0.05 0.39
CA SER A 174 -5.85 0.47 1.31
C SER A 174 -4.53 0.74 0.57
N ALA A 175 -4.18 -0.12 -0.40
CA ALA A 175 -2.90 -0.06 -1.11
C ALA A 175 -2.81 1.09 -2.11
N VAL A 176 -3.86 1.32 -2.91
CA VAL A 176 -3.86 2.32 -3.98
C VAL A 176 -3.63 3.74 -3.44
N PRO A 177 -4.28 4.20 -2.35
CA PRO A 177 -3.97 5.51 -1.77
C PRO A 177 -2.53 5.64 -1.26
N ALA A 178 -1.97 4.58 -0.67
CA ALA A 178 -0.58 4.58 -0.19
C ALA A 178 0.41 4.66 -1.36
N LEU A 179 0.21 3.84 -2.41
CA LEU A 179 1.00 3.88 -3.63
C LEU A 179 0.87 5.23 -4.33
N PHE A 180 -0.33 5.79 -4.41
CA PHE A 180 -0.56 7.12 -4.96
C PHE A 180 0.29 8.18 -4.27
N ALA A 181 0.32 8.21 -2.94
CA ALA A 181 1.11 9.17 -2.17
C ALA A 181 2.63 9.02 -2.41
N VAL A 182 3.12 7.77 -2.44
CA VAL A 182 4.54 7.46 -2.66
C VAL A 182 4.97 7.77 -4.10
N LEU A 183 4.22 7.31 -5.10
CA LEU A 183 4.52 7.54 -6.52
C LEU A 183 4.47 9.04 -6.86
N THR A 184 3.50 9.77 -6.32
CA THR A 184 3.41 11.23 -6.49
C THR A 184 4.63 11.95 -5.88
N ALA A 185 5.13 11.50 -4.72
CA ALA A 185 6.37 12.02 -4.15
C ALA A 185 7.59 11.71 -5.02
N ILE A 186 7.72 10.48 -5.51
CA ILE A 186 8.82 10.09 -6.41
C ILE A 186 8.83 10.98 -7.65
N VAL A 187 7.67 11.26 -8.24
CA VAL A 187 7.53 12.18 -9.38
C VAL A 187 8.00 13.58 -9.01
N GLY A 188 7.48 14.17 -7.93
CA GLY A 188 7.89 15.51 -7.50
C GLY A 188 9.38 15.60 -7.22
N PHE A 189 9.95 14.55 -6.61
CA PHE A 189 11.37 14.46 -6.31
C PHE A 189 12.22 14.33 -7.58
N MET A 190 11.86 13.44 -8.52
CA MET A 190 12.61 13.27 -9.77
C MET A 190 12.65 14.55 -10.59
N VAL A 191 11.51 15.23 -10.76
CA VAL A 191 11.44 16.44 -11.58
C VAL A 191 12.25 17.58 -10.95
N SER A 192 12.24 17.70 -9.62
CA SER A 192 12.97 18.75 -8.91
C SER A 192 14.46 18.47 -8.76
N ALA A 193 14.84 17.28 -8.31
CA ALA A 193 16.23 16.88 -8.07
C ALA A 193 17.06 16.83 -9.36
N LEU A 194 16.46 16.41 -10.48
CA LEU A 194 17.14 16.39 -11.78
C LEU A 194 17.14 17.74 -12.49
N SER A 195 16.36 18.72 -12.03
CA SER A 195 16.22 20.01 -12.73
C SER A 195 17.54 20.78 -12.83
N ILE A 196 18.29 20.93 -11.73
CA ILE A 196 19.53 21.71 -11.72
C ILE A 196 20.71 20.84 -12.19
N ALA A 197 20.76 19.57 -11.75
CA ALA A 197 21.78 18.62 -12.17
C ALA A 197 21.87 18.49 -13.71
N ARG A 198 20.71 18.36 -14.38
CA ARG A 198 20.65 18.25 -15.84
C ARG A 198 21.08 19.53 -16.55
N GLU A 199 20.72 20.69 -16.01
CA GLU A 199 21.15 21.98 -16.58
C GLU A 199 22.66 22.17 -16.49
N ARG A 200 23.29 21.62 -15.45
CA ARG A 200 24.74 21.59 -15.30
C ARG A 200 25.40 20.68 -16.34
N GLU A 201 24.87 19.47 -16.55
CA GLU A 201 25.34 18.55 -17.59
C GLU A 201 25.23 19.15 -18.99
N LEU A 202 24.15 19.91 -19.25
CA LEU A 202 23.91 20.60 -20.52
C LEU A 202 24.67 21.93 -20.65
N GLY A 203 25.44 22.35 -19.64
CA GLY A 203 26.19 23.62 -19.63
C GLY A 203 25.33 24.89 -19.55
N THR A 204 24.02 24.74 -19.38
CA THR A 204 23.05 25.86 -19.31
C THR A 204 23.00 26.52 -17.93
N PHE A 205 23.60 25.89 -16.91
CA PHE A 205 23.66 26.44 -15.55
C PHE A 205 24.44 27.77 -15.48
N GLU A 206 25.54 27.89 -16.22
CA GLU A 206 26.30 29.15 -16.26
C GLU A 206 25.48 30.28 -16.90
N GLN A 207 24.69 29.97 -17.94
CA GLN A 207 23.79 30.94 -18.57
C GLN A 207 22.69 31.44 -17.62
N LEU A 208 22.25 30.59 -16.68
CA LEU A 208 21.32 30.97 -15.61
C LEU A 208 21.97 31.91 -14.60
N LEU A 209 23.25 31.70 -14.27
CA LEU A 209 24.00 32.52 -13.30
C LEU A 209 24.30 33.93 -13.82
N VAL A 210 24.54 34.11 -15.11
CA VAL A 210 24.70 35.44 -15.74
C VAL A 210 23.39 36.08 -16.18
N SER A 211 22.25 35.40 -16.00
CA SER A 211 20.94 35.98 -16.31
C SER A 211 20.54 37.04 -15.27
N PRO A 212 19.76 38.07 -15.65
CA PRO A 212 19.30 39.12 -14.73
C PRO A 212 18.13 38.66 -13.83
N LEU A 213 18.19 37.42 -13.33
CA LEU A 213 17.19 36.79 -12.48
C LEU A 213 17.71 36.66 -11.04
N ARG A 214 16.84 36.91 -10.06
CA ARG A 214 17.17 36.68 -8.65
C ARG A 214 17.10 35.18 -8.33
N PRO A 215 17.88 34.66 -7.36
CA PRO A 215 17.81 33.26 -6.94
C PRO A 215 16.39 32.80 -6.56
N THR A 216 15.60 33.66 -5.93
CA THR A 216 14.20 33.37 -5.58
C THR A 216 13.29 33.28 -6.82
N GLU A 217 13.55 34.05 -7.88
CA GLU A 217 12.81 33.99 -9.14
C GLU A 217 13.11 32.69 -9.89
N ILE A 218 14.36 32.22 -9.84
CA ILE A 218 14.78 30.93 -10.40
C ILE A 218 14.12 29.78 -9.63
N LEU A 219 14.15 29.82 -8.29
CA LEU A 219 13.54 28.80 -7.44
C LEU A 219 12.05 28.65 -7.74
N ILE A 220 11.29 29.75 -7.74
CA ILE A 220 9.84 29.73 -8.04
C ILE A 220 9.60 29.28 -9.48
N GLY A 221 10.37 29.80 -10.43
CA GLY A 221 10.20 29.47 -11.85
C GLY A 221 10.54 28.03 -12.20
N LYS A 222 11.29 27.30 -11.34
CA LYS A 222 11.52 25.85 -11.44
C LYS A 222 10.54 25.02 -10.61
N ALA A 223 10.16 25.50 -9.43
CA ALA A 223 9.24 24.81 -8.55
C ALA A 223 7.82 24.72 -9.15
N VAL A 224 7.32 25.79 -9.77
CA VAL A 224 5.97 25.81 -10.33
C VAL A 224 5.79 24.83 -11.49
N PRO A 225 6.68 24.75 -12.50
CA PRO A 225 6.60 23.72 -13.54
C PRO A 225 6.65 22.30 -12.96
N ALA A 226 7.55 22.05 -12.01
CA ALA A 226 7.67 20.75 -11.36
C ALA A 226 6.37 20.36 -10.65
N LEU A 227 5.76 21.31 -9.94
CA LEU A 227 4.47 21.13 -9.28
C LEU A 227 3.37 20.82 -10.28
N MET A 228 3.28 21.57 -11.38
CA MET A 228 2.27 21.35 -12.43
C MET A 228 2.39 19.96 -13.07
N ILE A 229 3.62 19.52 -13.35
CA ILE A 229 3.87 18.18 -13.93
C ILE A 229 3.49 17.08 -12.93
N ALA A 230 3.90 17.22 -11.67
CA ALA A 230 3.55 16.26 -10.63
C ALA A 230 2.04 16.19 -10.39
N LEU A 231 1.34 17.32 -10.39
CA LEU A 231 -0.12 17.38 -10.30
C LEU A 231 -0.81 16.74 -11.51
N ALA A 232 -0.27 16.90 -12.72
CA ALA A 232 -0.81 16.25 -13.91
C ALA A 232 -0.67 14.72 -13.83
N SER A 233 0.51 14.24 -13.43
CA SER A 233 0.76 12.80 -13.20
C SER A 233 -0.14 12.23 -12.10
N ALA A 234 -0.27 12.95 -10.98
CA ALA A 234 -1.18 12.58 -9.90
C ALA A 234 -2.65 12.55 -10.35
N THR A 235 -3.07 13.51 -11.18
CA THR A 235 -4.43 13.50 -11.74
C THR A 235 -4.66 12.27 -12.62
N ALA A 236 -3.69 11.88 -13.45
CA ALA A 236 -3.77 10.66 -14.23
C ALA A 236 -3.86 9.40 -13.34
N MET A 237 -3.06 9.35 -12.27
CA MET A 237 -3.14 8.27 -11.28
C MET A 237 -4.50 8.20 -10.57
N LEU A 238 -5.09 9.33 -10.20
CA LEU A 238 -6.43 9.39 -9.59
C LEU A 238 -7.51 8.88 -10.56
N ILE A 239 -7.44 9.30 -11.83
CA ILE A 239 -8.39 8.84 -12.86
C ILE A 239 -8.27 7.33 -13.06
N LEU A 240 -7.05 6.79 -13.14
CA LEU A 240 -6.86 5.34 -13.26
C LEU A 240 -7.33 4.58 -12.01
N GLY A 241 -7.00 5.07 -10.81
CA GLY A 241 -7.43 4.45 -9.56
C GLY A 241 -8.96 4.39 -9.43
N TRP A 242 -9.65 5.40 -9.94
CA TRP A 242 -11.11 5.42 -9.94
C TRP A 242 -11.74 4.60 -11.06
N LEU A 243 -11.26 4.70 -12.31
CA LEU A 243 -11.89 4.05 -13.48
C LEU A 243 -11.46 2.60 -13.70
N VAL A 244 -10.23 2.25 -13.36
CA VAL A 244 -9.64 0.93 -13.66
C VAL A 244 -9.62 0.03 -12.42
N LEU A 245 -9.40 0.61 -11.25
CA LEU A 245 -9.24 -0.13 -10.00
C LEU A 245 -10.47 -0.02 -9.07
N ASP A 246 -11.55 0.64 -9.53
CA ASP A 246 -12.81 0.84 -8.79
C ASP A 246 -12.64 1.37 -7.35
N VAL A 247 -11.56 2.13 -7.09
CA VAL A 247 -11.30 2.66 -5.75
C VAL A 247 -12.19 3.89 -5.53
N PRO A 248 -13.06 3.87 -4.49
CA PRO A 248 -14.02 4.94 -4.29
C PRO A 248 -13.32 6.21 -3.77
N LEU A 249 -13.44 7.30 -4.54
CA LEU A 249 -13.02 8.63 -4.11
C LEU A 249 -14.07 9.24 -3.17
N ARG A 250 -13.93 9.01 -1.86
CA ARG A 250 -14.80 9.59 -0.83
C ARG A 250 -14.18 10.87 -0.25
N GLY A 251 -14.93 11.97 -0.27
CA GLY A 251 -14.51 13.25 0.33
C GLY A 251 -14.45 14.41 -0.67
N SER A 252 -13.67 15.44 -0.32
CA SER A 252 -13.53 16.65 -1.14
C SER A 252 -12.29 16.58 -2.03
N LEU A 253 -12.47 16.57 -3.34
CA LEU A 253 -11.38 16.69 -4.31
C LEU A 253 -10.57 17.98 -4.10
N LEU A 254 -11.23 19.07 -3.73
CA LEU A 254 -10.55 20.33 -3.47
C LEU A 254 -9.56 20.21 -2.30
N LEU A 255 -9.97 19.52 -1.22
CA LEU A 255 -9.10 19.27 -0.06
C LEU A 255 -7.92 18.37 -0.44
N LEU A 256 -8.16 17.35 -1.27
CA LEU A 256 -7.12 16.46 -1.79
C LEU A 256 -6.08 17.26 -2.60
N TYR A 257 -6.51 18.06 -3.57
CA TYR A 257 -5.60 18.87 -4.38
C TYR A 257 -4.87 19.94 -3.57
N ALA A 258 -5.55 20.60 -2.62
CA ALA A 258 -4.90 21.57 -1.73
C ALA A 258 -3.81 20.91 -0.88
N SER A 259 -4.09 19.75 -0.31
CA SER A 259 -3.13 18.98 0.48
C SER A 259 -1.97 18.48 -0.38
N MET A 260 -2.26 18.04 -1.61
CA MET A 260 -1.27 17.59 -2.58
C MET A 260 -0.35 18.71 -3.03
N ILE A 261 -0.86 19.93 -3.22
CA ILE A 261 -0.04 21.11 -3.53
C ILE A 261 0.96 21.38 -2.41
N ILE A 262 0.51 21.37 -1.14
CA ILE A 262 1.38 21.60 0.02
C ILE A 262 2.43 20.49 0.12
N TYR A 263 2.02 19.23 -0.01
CA TYR A 263 2.89 18.06 0.03
C TYR A 263 3.96 18.10 -1.06
N LEU A 264 3.55 18.33 -2.31
CA LEU A 264 4.47 18.42 -3.45
C LEU A 264 5.40 19.62 -3.34
N ALA A 265 4.93 20.77 -2.86
CA ALA A 265 5.78 21.93 -2.63
C ALA A 265 6.91 21.61 -1.63
N ALA A 266 6.63 20.85 -0.58
CA ALA A 266 7.64 20.39 0.38
C ALA A 266 8.64 19.43 -0.27
N ILE A 267 8.16 18.40 -0.98
CA ILE A 267 9.00 17.41 -1.68
C ILE A 267 9.91 18.10 -2.72
N ILE A 268 9.34 19.00 -3.53
CA ILE A 268 10.07 19.76 -4.55
C ILE A 268 11.09 20.69 -3.91
N GLY A 269 10.75 21.32 -2.78
CA GLY A 269 11.70 22.13 -2.01
C GLY A 269 12.91 21.32 -1.55
N ILE A 270 12.69 20.11 -1.03
CA ILE A 270 13.77 19.18 -0.65
C ILE A 270 14.60 18.78 -1.88
N GLY A 271 13.95 18.43 -3.00
CA GLY A 271 14.64 18.04 -4.22
C GLY A 271 15.50 19.17 -4.80
N LEU A 272 14.98 20.40 -4.83
CA LEU A 272 15.75 21.58 -5.25
C LEU A 272 16.91 21.89 -4.30
N PHE A 273 16.71 21.75 -2.99
CA PHE A 273 17.78 21.90 -2.00
C PHE A 273 18.92 20.91 -2.25
N ILE A 274 18.61 19.61 -2.39
CA ILE A 274 19.60 18.58 -2.69
C ILE A 274 20.30 18.85 -4.03
N SER A 275 19.53 19.21 -5.06
CA SER A 275 20.05 19.55 -6.39
C SER A 275 21.04 20.72 -6.32
N SER A 276 20.80 21.70 -5.44
CA SER A 276 21.71 22.82 -5.23
C SER A 276 23.01 22.47 -4.48
N LEU A 277 22.99 21.44 -3.62
CA LEU A 277 24.20 20.96 -2.92
C LEU A 277 25.06 20.04 -3.80
N ALA A 278 24.44 19.28 -4.69
CA ALA A 278 25.14 18.44 -5.66
C ALA A 278 25.69 19.25 -6.86
N ALA A 279 25.23 20.49 -7.01
CA ALA A 279 25.71 21.46 -8.00
C ALA A 279 26.98 22.20 -7.53
#